data_AF-A0A524JBF3-F1
#
_entry.id   AF-A0A524JBF3-F1
#
_cell.length_a   1.000
_cell.length_b   1.000
_cell.length_c   1.000
_cell.angle_alpha   90.00
_cell.angle_beta   90.00
_cell.angle_gamma   90.00
#
_symmetry.space_group_name_H-M   'P 1'
#
loop_
_entity.id
_entity.type
_entity.pdbx_description
1 polymer ?
#
loop_
_entity_poly.entity_id
_entity_poly.type
_entity_poly.pdbx_seq_one_letter_code
_entity_poly.pdbx_strand_id
1 'polypeptide(L)'
;IEEGTDPGRIHVYDSRSACGGMGMTVLAASRAAATVSAASDPPAAAASARTEFKMWFAVDTLEYLRKGGRIGAARAWLGSALQIKPILTLDEEVTPVERVRTRRRAFERLMKYARELEESGRDGWVVQHIQDPENAQRLAAEAREVFGTDPAFISEIGPVIGAHTGPGLLGIGGLPSRHLP
;
A
#
# COMPACT_ATOMS: atom_id res chain seq x y z
N ILE A 1 10.49 -5.87 39.85
CA ILE A 1 10.36 -5.61 38.39
C ILE A 1 8.98 -5.01 38.20
N GLU A 2 8.82 -3.75 38.59
CA GLU A 2 7.58 -2.96 38.47
C GLU A 2 7.96 -1.48 38.26
N GLU A 3 8.96 -1.25 37.43
CA GLU A 3 9.33 0.09 36.96
C GLU A 3 9.61 -0.05 35.46
N GLY A 4 8.89 0.72 34.64
CA GLY A 4 9.31 0.92 33.26
C GLY A 4 8.20 0.94 32.22
N THR A 5 7.23 1.86 32.34
CA THR A 5 6.81 2.75 31.25
C THR A 5 5.73 3.70 31.74
N ASP A 6 5.97 5.00 31.64
CA ASP A 6 4.94 6.02 31.73
C ASP A 6 3.87 5.74 30.66
N PRO A 7 2.59 5.52 31.03
CA PRO A 7 1.51 5.23 30.08
C PRO A 7 1.33 6.32 29.02
N GLY A 8 1.74 7.57 29.29
CA GLY A 8 1.72 8.67 28.34
C GLY A 8 2.85 8.63 27.30
N ARG A 9 3.81 7.70 27.43
CA ARG A 9 4.97 7.58 26.54
C ARG A 9 4.76 6.56 25.41
N ILE A 10 3.77 5.67 25.54
CA ILE A 10 3.48 4.63 24.55
C ILE A 10 2.11 4.89 23.93
N HIS A 11 2.10 5.13 22.63
CA HIS A 11 0.88 5.23 21.84
C HIS A 11 0.73 4.01 20.95
N VAL A 12 -0.36 3.26 21.14
CA VAL A 12 -0.74 2.17 20.23
C VAL A 12 -1.59 2.74 19.11
N TYR A 13 -1.12 2.59 17.87
CA TYR A 13 -1.78 3.10 16.68
C TYR A 13 -2.27 1.94 15.80
N ASP A 14 -3.59 1.83 15.63
CA ASP A 14 -4.16 0.97 14.61
C ASP A 14 -4.09 1.66 13.24
N SER A 15 -3.20 1.15 12.38
CA SER A 15 -3.01 1.67 11.04
C SER A 15 -4.20 1.41 10.10
N ARG A 16 -5.05 0.42 10.40
CA ARG A 16 -6.13 -0.06 9.51
C ARG A 16 -5.65 -0.36 8.08
N SER A 17 -4.36 -0.65 7.94
CA SER A 17 -3.65 -0.84 6.68
C SER A 17 -2.57 -1.91 6.85
N ALA A 18 -1.86 -2.21 5.78
CA ALA A 18 -0.76 -3.16 5.78
C ALA A 18 0.31 -2.72 4.77
N CYS A 19 1.49 -3.33 4.89
CA CYS A 19 2.58 -3.16 3.93
C CYS A 19 2.91 -1.68 3.70
N GLY A 20 2.84 -1.20 2.46
CA GLY A 20 3.21 0.14 2.06
C GLY A 20 2.39 1.21 2.77
N GLY A 21 1.09 0.98 2.98
CA GLY A 21 0.26 1.93 3.72
C GLY A 21 0.69 2.09 5.17
N MET A 22 1.07 0.98 5.83
CA MET A 22 1.65 1.05 7.18
C MET A 22 3.01 1.76 7.17
N GLY A 23 3.90 1.41 6.23
CA GLY A 23 5.21 2.06 6.09
C GLY A 23 5.11 3.57 5.89
N MET A 24 4.19 4.03 5.05
CA MET A 24 3.97 5.45 4.77
C MET A 24 3.45 6.21 5.99
N THR A 25 2.57 5.60 6.80
CA THR A 25 2.13 6.22 8.07
C THR A 25 3.26 6.34 9.10
N VAL A 26 4.20 5.38 9.11
CA VAL A 26 5.39 5.43 9.98
C VAL A 26 6.35 6.53 9.53
N LEU A 27 6.56 6.69 8.22
CA LEU A 27 7.37 7.79 7.68
C LEU A 27 6.79 9.16 8.06
N ALA A 28 5.47 9.33 7.98
CA ALA A 28 4.80 10.57 8.40
C ALA A 28 4.95 10.86 9.89
N ALA A 29 4.77 9.85 10.74
CA ALA A 29 5.02 9.98 12.18
C ALA A 29 6.47 10.33 12.48
N SER A 30 7.42 9.68 11.79
CA SER A 30 8.86 9.92 11.96
C SER A 30 9.25 11.35 11.59
N ARG A 31 8.73 11.87 10.47
CA ARG A 31 8.92 13.27 10.06
C ARG A 31 8.41 14.25 11.11
N ALA A 32 7.19 14.02 11.62
CA ALA A 32 6.63 14.87 12.68
C ALA A 32 7.54 14.82 13.92
N ALA A 33 7.93 13.63 14.37
CA ALA A 33 8.80 13.45 15.54
C ALA A 33 10.18 14.13 15.39
N ALA A 34 10.72 14.22 14.17
CA ALA A 34 11.96 14.93 13.89
C ALA A 34 11.82 16.46 13.91
N THR A 35 10.60 16.99 13.78
CA THR A 35 10.34 18.43 13.81
C THR A 35 10.24 18.91 15.26
N VAL A 36 11.26 19.62 15.75
CA VAL A 36 11.30 20.19 17.11
C VAL A 36 10.40 21.43 17.18
N SER A 37 9.08 21.20 17.18
CA SER A 37 8.05 22.22 17.34
C SER A 37 7.05 21.75 18.39
N ALA A 38 6.59 22.66 19.23
CA ALA A 38 5.53 22.39 20.22
C ALA A 38 4.20 21.95 19.58
N ALA A 39 4.03 22.18 18.27
CA ALA A 39 2.86 21.75 17.49
C ALA A 39 3.05 20.37 16.81
N SER A 40 4.19 19.69 17.01
CA SER A 40 4.41 18.36 16.44
C SER A 40 3.60 17.29 17.16
N ASP A 41 2.78 16.56 16.41
CA ASP A 41 1.96 15.45 16.90
C ASP A 41 2.12 14.24 15.95
N PRO A 42 3.07 13.32 16.24
CA PRO A 42 3.32 12.14 15.41
C PRO A 42 2.09 11.22 15.24
N PRO A 43 1.28 10.93 16.28
CA PRO A 43 0.01 10.24 16.11
C PRO A 43 -0.94 10.91 15.12
N ALA A 44 -1.09 12.24 15.19
CA ALA A 44 -1.95 12.98 14.26
C ALA A 44 -1.40 12.93 12.82
N ALA A 45 -0.08 13.02 12.64
CA ALA A 45 0.56 12.88 11.34
C ALA A 45 0.33 11.48 10.74
N ALA A 46 0.48 10.42 11.54
CA ALA A 46 0.18 9.04 11.12
C ALA A 46 -1.28 8.87 10.69
N ALA A 47 -2.21 9.43 11.47
CA ALA A 47 -3.65 9.38 11.18
C ALA A 47 -4.01 10.15 9.89
N SER A 48 -3.40 11.32 9.68
CA SER A 48 -3.59 12.10 8.45
C SER A 48 -3.03 11.38 7.22
N ALA A 49 -1.82 10.84 7.32
CA ALA A 49 -1.21 10.04 6.25
C ALA A 49 -2.05 8.80 5.91
N ARG A 50 -2.63 8.12 6.91
CA ARG A 50 -3.53 6.97 6.67
C ARG A 50 -4.75 7.36 5.84
N THR A 51 -5.41 8.46 6.18
CA THR A 51 -6.61 8.93 5.47
C THR A 51 -6.30 9.30 4.02
N GLU A 52 -5.08 9.80 3.77
CA GLU A 52 -4.64 10.24 2.46
C GLU A 52 -3.92 9.16 1.64
N PHE A 53 -3.48 8.06 2.25
CA PHE A 53 -2.86 6.99 1.50
C PHE A 53 -3.88 6.21 0.68
N LYS A 54 -3.55 6.00 -0.60
CA LYS A 54 -4.33 5.20 -1.53
C LYS A 54 -3.41 4.24 -2.27
N MET A 55 -3.85 3.01 -2.47
CA MET A 55 -3.05 1.99 -3.17
C MET A 55 -3.94 1.04 -3.97
N TRP A 56 -3.44 0.62 -5.13
CA TRP A 56 -3.97 -0.53 -5.85
C TRP A 56 -2.90 -1.60 -5.96
N PHE A 57 -3.33 -2.85 -5.91
CA PHE A 57 -2.46 -3.99 -6.11
C PHE A 57 -3.16 -5.05 -6.95
N ALA A 58 -2.41 -5.62 -7.89
CA ALA A 58 -2.82 -6.76 -8.68
C ALA A 58 -2.34 -8.05 -8.01
N VAL A 59 -3.18 -9.08 -8.02
CA VAL A 59 -2.82 -10.43 -7.59
C VAL A 59 -3.06 -11.43 -8.72
N ASP A 60 -2.41 -12.58 -8.63
CA ASP A 60 -2.58 -13.62 -9.64
C ASP A 60 -3.89 -14.39 -9.54
N THR A 61 -4.44 -14.47 -8.32
CA THR A 61 -5.68 -15.18 -7.99
C THR A 61 -6.20 -14.73 -6.63
N LEU A 62 -7.52 -14.82 -6.41
CA LEU A 62 -8.14 -14.60 -5.10
C LEU A 62 -8.00 -15.82 -4.16
N GLU A 63 -7.44 -16.93 -4.64
CA GLU A 63 -7.41 -18.19 -3.90
C GLU A 63 -6.65 -18.09 -2.57
N TYR A 64 -5.53 -17.37 -2.54
CA TYR A 64 -4.76 -17.14 -1.31
C TYR A 64 -5.56 -16.33 -0.30
N LEU A 65 -6.19 -15.24 -0.75
CA LEU A 65 -6.99 -14.37 0.10
C LEU A 65 -8.20 -15.13 0.66
N ARG A 66 -8.81 -15.99 -0.17
CA ARG A 66 -9.91 -16.87 0.22
C ARG A 66 -9.48 -17.86 1.30
N LYS A 67 -8.42 -18.64 1.03
CA LYS A 67 -7.89 -19.64 1.98
C LYS A 67 -7.42 -19.00 3.29
N GLY A 68 -6.83 -17.81 3.20
CA GLY A 68 -6.34 -17.05 4.33
C GLY A 68 -7.41 -16.27 5.09
N GLY A 69 -8.68 -16.27 4.65
CA GLY A 69 -9.78 -15.57 5.31
C GLY A 69 -9.73 -14.03 5.22
N ARG A 70 -8.83 -13.46 4.41
CA ARG A 70 -8.62 -12.00 4.26
C ARG A 70 -9.17 -11.44 2.94
N ILE A 71 -10.06 -12.18 2.28
CA ILE A 71 -10.63 -11.81 0.99
C ILE A 71 -11.58 -10.61 1.04
N GLY A 72 -12.18 -10.29 2.19
CA GLY A 72 -13.10 -9.16 2.35
C GLY A 72 -14.22 -9.14 1.30
N ALA A 73 -14.57 -7.94 0.85
CA ALA A 73 -15.54 -7.68 -0.20
C ALA A 73 -15.19 -8.35 -1.55
N ALA A 74 -13.92 -8.68 -1.82
CA ALA A 74 -13.53 -9.37 -3.05
C ALA A 74 -14.10 -10.80 -3.15
N ARG A 75 -14.70 -11.33 -2.06
CA ARG A 75 -15.46 -12.59 -2.06
C ARG A 75 -16.58 -12.60 -3.09
N ALA A 76 -17.18 -11.44 -3.40
CA ALA A 76 -18.23 -11.30 -4.40
C ALA A 76 -17.79 -11.71 -5.82
N TRP A 77 -16.49 -11.78 -6.08
CA TRP A 77 -15.95 -12.19 -7.38
C TRP A 77 -15.66 -13.68 -7.49
N LEU A 78 -15.79 -14.45 -6.40
CA LEU A 78 -15.64 -15.90 -6.43
C LEU A 78 -16.69 -16.55 -7.33
N GLY A 79 -16.25 -17.45 -8.22
CA GLY A 79 -17.12 -18.21 -9.12
C GLY A 79 -17.45 -17.56 -10.47
N SER A 80 -17.02 -16.31 -10.73
CA SER A 80 -17.51 -15.54 -11.88
C SER A 80 -16.66 -15.55 -13.16
N ALA A 81 -15.45 -16.11 -13.20
CA ALA A 81 -14.71 -16.41 -14.44
C ALA A 81 -13.39 -17.15 -14.18
N LEU A 82 -13.08 -18.15 -14.99
CA LEU A 82 -11.75 -18.75 -15.09
C LEU A 82 -10.75 -17.69 -15.61
N GLN A 83 -9.54 -17.63 -15.03
CA GLN A 83 -8.40 -16.83 -15.51
C GLN A 83 -8.55 -15.29 -15.50
N ILE A 84 -8.94 -14.71 -14.36
CA ILE A 84 -8.80 -13.27 -14.12
C ILE A 84 -7.58 -12.96 -13.25
N LYS A 85 -7.02 -11.76 -13.41
CA LYS A 85 -6.06 -11.08 -12.54
C LYS A 85 -6.81 -9.95 -11.82
N PRO A 86 -7.20 -10.14 -10.56
CA PRO A 86 -7.89 -9.11 -9.78
C PRO A 86 -6.96 -7.93 -9.51
N ILE A 87 -7.48 -6.71 -9.67
CA ILE A 87 -6.93 -5.49 -9.12
C ILE A 87 -7.79 -5.11 -7.92
N LEU A 88 -7.13 -4.84 -6.80
CA LEU A 88 -7.72 -4.68 -5.49
C LEU A 88 -7.20 -3.41 -4.82
N THR A 89 -7.92 -2.92 -3.82
CA THR A 89 -7.50 -1.88 -2.88
C THR A 89 -7.68 -2.39 -1.45
N LEU A 90 -7.09 -1.68 -0.49
CA LEU A 90 -7.29 -1.93 0.94
C LEU A 90 -7.90 -0.67 1.58
N ASP A 91 -9.16 -0.77 1.98
CA ASP A 91 -9.88 0.27 2.74
C ASP A 91 -10.62 -0.43 3.87
N GLU A 92 -9.94 -0.57 5.03
CA GLU A 92 -10.30 -1.44 6.16
C GLU A 92 -10.27 -2.95 5.85
N GLU A 93 -10.76 -3.33 4.68
CA GLU A 93 -10.71 -4.68 4.12
C GLU A 93 -10.31 -4.68 2.65
N VAL A 94 -10.03 -5.87 2.11
CA VAL A 94 -9.68 -6.05 0.71
C VAL A 94 -10.92 -5.84 -0.16
N THR A 95 -10.88 -4.79 -0.97
CA THR A 95 -12.00 -4.36 -1.81
C THR A 95 -11.64 -4.50 -3.29
N PRO A 96 -12.54 -5.08 -4.11
CA PRO A 96 -12.30 -5.25 -5.53
C PRO A 96 -12.39 -3.93 -6.31
N VAL A 97 -11.46 -3.72 -7.25
CA VAL A 97 -11.43 -2.54 -8.13
C VAL A 97 -11.77 -2.91 -9.57
N GLU A 98 -10.93 -3.75 -10.19
CA GLU A 98 -11.11 -4.15 -11.59
C GLU A 98 -10.72 -5.63 -11.83
N ARG A 99 -11.32 -6.27 -12.85
CA ARG A 99 -10.94 -7.61 -13.31
C ARG A 99 -10.28 -7.49 -14.69
N VAL A 100 -9.01 -7.85 -14.78
CA VAL A 100 -8.30 -7.96 -16.06
C VAL A 100 -7.93 -9.41 -16.34
N ARG A 101 -7.51 -9.74 -17.57
CA ARG A 101 -7.22 -11.14 -17.96
C ARG A 101 -5.74 -11.50 -17.98
N THR A 102 -4.86 -10.51 -18.06
CA THR A 102 -3.42 -10.73 -18.25
C THR A 102 -2.62 -9.84 -17.32
N ARG A 103 -1.39 -10.27 -16.97
CA ARG A 103 -0.46 -9.44 -16.18
C ARG A 103 -0.12 -8.13 -16.89
N ARG A 104 0.02 -8.15 -18.22
CA ARG A 104 0.22 -6.94 -19.03
C ARG A 104 -0.90 -5.91 -18.80
N ARG A 105 -2.16 -6.33 -18.88
CA ARG A 105 -3.29 -5.43 -18.61
C ARG A 105 -3.32 -4.96 -17.15
N ALA A 106 -2.94 -5.82 -16.20
CA ALA A 106 -2.86 -5.42 -14.80
C ALA A 106 -1.80 -4.32 -14.60
N PHE A 107 -0.62 -4.50 -15.19
CA PHE A 107 0.46 -3.51 -15.19
C PHE A 107 0.02 -2.18 -15.81
N GLU A 108 -0.58 -2.21 -17.01
CA GLU A 108 -1.11 -1.01 -17.68
C GLU A 108 -2.14 -0.27 -16.81
N ARG A 109 -2.98 -1.02 -16.08
CA ARG A 109 -3.95 -0.43 -15.16
C ARG A 109 -3.31 0.18 -13.92
N LEU A 110 -2.29 -0.44 -13.34
CA LEU A 110 -1.49 0.15 -12.26
C LEU A 110 -0.76 1.41 -12.72
N MET A 111 -0.23 1.44 -13.94
CA MET A 111 0.39 2.65 -14.52
C MET A 111 -0.61 3.78 -14.75
N LYS A 112 -1.83 3.47 -15.22
CA LYS A 112 -2.89 4.47 -15.29
C LYS A 112 -3.29 4.97 -13.88
N TYR A 113 -3.33 4.08 -12.90
CA TYR A 113 -3.58 4.48 -11.51
C TYR A 113 -2.46 5.36 -10.93
N ALA A 114 -1.20 5.15 -11.33
CA ALA A 114 -0.09 6.03 -10.97
C ALA A 114 -0.34 7.48 -11.41
N ARG A 115 -0.87 7.68 -12.63
CA ARG A 115 -1.28 8.99 -13.13
C ARG A 115 -2.43 9.57 -12.33
N GLU A 116 -3.45 8.76 -12.01
CA GLU A 116 -4.58 9.19 -11.18
C GLU A 116 -4.12 9.62 -9.76
N LEU A 117 -3.11 8.95 -9.19
CA LEU A 117 -2.49 9.36 -7.92
C LEU A 117 -1.81 10.72 -8.06
N GLU A 118 -0.95 10.90 -9.06
CA GLU A 118 -0.24 12.15 -9.33
C GLU A 118 -1.21 13.32 -9.56
N GLU A 119 -2.20 13.15 -10.44
CA GLU A 119 -3.24 14.15 -10.75
C GLU A 119 -4.03 14.57 -9.51
N SER A 120 -4.16 13.68 -8.52
CA SER A 120 -4.81 13.94 -7.23
C SER A 120 -3.88 14.53 -6.15
N GLY A 121 -2.64 14.87 -6.52
CA GLY A 121 -1.62 15.42 -5.63
C GLY A 121 -1.01 14.41 -4.67
N ARG A 122 -1.04 13.11 -5.00
CA ARG A 122 -0.42 12.02 -4.21
C ARG A 122 0.92 11.61 -4.81
N ASP A 123 1.84 12.57 -4.81
CA ASP A 123 3.18 12.56 -5.39
C ASP A 123 4.27 11.91 -4.48
N GLY A 124 3.92 11.53 -3.24
CA GLY A 124 4.73 10.68 -2.38
C GLY A 124 4.31 9.22 -2.51
N TRP A 125 5.07 8.40 -3.23
CA TRP A 125 4.61 7.11 -3.75
C TRP A 125 5.53 5.94 -3.42
N VAL A 126 5.00 4.72 -3.54
CA VAL A 126 5.70 3.45 -3.21
C VAL A 126 5.34 2.36 -4.21
N VAL A 127 6.23 1.38 -4.37
CA VAL A 127 5.95 0.13 -5.11
C VAL A 127 6.20 -1.07 -4.22
N GLN A 128 5.32 -2.07 -4.30
CA GLN A 128 5.48 -3.32 -3.57
C GLN A 128 5.21 -4.53 -4.43
N HIS A 129 5.89 -5.64 -4.10
CA HIS A 129 5.73 -6.89 -4.83
C HIS A 129 5.85 -8.13 -3.92
N ILE A 130 5.51 -9.30 -4.46
CA ILE A 130 5.87 -10.59 -3.88
C ILE A 130 6.44 -11.46 -4.99
N GLN A 131 7.71 -11.84 -4.87
CA GLN A 131 8.41 -12.67 -5.87
C GLN A 131 8.31 -12.14 -7.31
N ASP A 132 8.28 -10.82 -7.48
CA ASP A 132 8.21 -10.15 -8.79
C ASP A 132 9.07 -8.86 -8.84
N PRO A 133 10.38 -8.95 -8.49
CA PRO A 133 11.24 -7.77 -8.42
C PRO A 133 11.42 -7.09 -9.79
N GLU A 134 11.43 -7.85 -10.88
CA GLU A 134 11.61 -7.30 -12.24
C GLU A 134 10.45 -6.39 -12.63
N ASN A 135 9.20 -6.81 -12.42
CA ASN A 135 8.06 -5.94 -12.71
C ASN A 135 7.93 -4.79 -11.72
N ALA A 136 8.35 -4.96 -10.46
CA ALA A 136 8.40 -3.86 -9.50
C ALA A 136 9.37 -2.76 -9.94
N GLN A 137 10.57 -3.13 -10.36
CA GLN A 137 11.56 -2.18 -10.87
C GLN A 137 11.08 -1.51 -12.16
N ARG A 138 10.44 -2.27 -13.06
CA ARG A 138 9.84 -1.69 -14.27
C ARG A 138 8.72 -0.71 -13.94
N LEU A 139 7.81 -1.08 -13.02
CA LEU A 139 6.71 -0.21 -12.59
C LEU A 139 7.26 1.08 -11.98
N ALA A 140 8.28 0.99 -11.15
CA ALA A 140 8.93 2.15 -10.56
C ALA A 140 9.62 3.03 -11.61
N ALA A 141 10.34 2.44 -12.57
CA ALA A 141 10.99 3.20 -13.63
C ALA A 141 9.97 3.99 -14.48
N GLU A 142 8.88 3.35 -14.89
CA GLU A 142 7.83 4.02 -15.67
C GLU A 142 7.03 5.03 -14.84
N ALA A 143 6.75 4.74 -13.57
CA ALA A 143 6.04 5.65 -12.68
C ALA A 143 6.87 6.87 -12.29
N ARG A 144 8.21 6.76 -12.23
CA ARG A 144 9.10 7.92 -12.03
C ARG A 144 8.88 9.00 -13.09
N GLU A 145 8.65 8.62 -14.34
CA GLU A 145 8.34 9.57 -15.42
C GLU A 145 6.99 10.28 -15.24
N VAL A 146 6.07 9.66 -14.47
CA VAL A 146 4.78 10.25 -14.12
C VAL A 146 4.92 11.19 -12.92
N PHE A 147 5.54 10.72 -11.83
CA PHE A 147 5.63 11.47 -10.58
C PHE A 147 6.76 12.52 -10.56
N GLY A 148 7.75 12.40 -11.44
CA GLY A 148 8.94 13.27 -11.46
C GLY A 148 9.90 13.06 -10.28
N THR A 149 9.67 12.04 -9.45
CA THR A 149 10.43 11.74 -8.23
C THR A 149 10.66 10.24 -8.08
N ASP A 150 11.66 9.85 -7.29
CA ASP A 150 11.86 8.46 -6.88
C ASP A 150 10.77 8.01 -5.89
N PRO A 151 10.41 6.71 -5.86
CA PRO A 151 9.51 6.20 -4.84
C PRO A 151 10.18 6.29 -3.46
N ALA A 152 9.38 6.49 -2.42
CA ALA A 152 9.85 6.43 -1.03
C ALA A 152 10.52 5.09 -0.71
N PHE A 153 10.00 4.00 -1.29
CA PHE A 153 10.64 2.69 -1.33
C PHE A 153 10.04 1.78 -2.40
N ILE A 154 10.86 0.80 -2.82
CA ILE A 154 10.43 -0.40 -3.54
C ILE A 154 10.72 -1.57 -2.61
N SER A 155 9.72 -2.35 -2.24
CA SER A 155 9.91 -3.42 -1.24
C SER A 155 9.17 -4.71 -1.59
N GLU A 156 9.79 -5.85 -1.30
CA GLU A 156 9.09 -7.13 -1.24
C GLU A 156 8.25 -7.23 0.04
N ILE A 157 7.00 -7.68 -0.10
CA ILE A 157 6.10 -7.92 1.02
C ILE A 157 6.49 -9.23 1.72
N GLY A 158 6.62 -9.16 3.04
CA GLY A 158 7.03 -10.30 3.87
C GLY A 158 6.05 -11.48 3.91
N PRO A 159 6.49 -12.64 4.45
CA PRO A 159 5.79 -13.91 4.34
C PRO A 159 4.44 -13.95 5.06
N VAL A 160 4.24 -13.14 6.11
CA VAL A 160 2.96 -13.08 6.83
C VAL A 160 1.84 -12.63 5.90
N ILE A 161 2.04 -11.51 5.20
CA ILE A 161 1.07 -11.01 4.22
C ILE A 161 1.09 -11.91 2.99
N GLY A 162 2.26 -12.35 2.54
CA GLY A 162 2.40 -13.24 1.38
C GLY A 162 1.63 -14.55 1.50
N ALA A 163 1.46 -15.10 2.70
CA ALA A 163 0.61 -16.27 2.93
C ALA A 163 -0.87 -16.02 2.58
N HIS A 164 -1.34 -14.78 2.70
CA HIS A 164 -2.71 -14.38 2.39
C HIS A 164 -2.86 -13.85 0.96
N THR A 165 -1.86 -13.19 0.38
CA THR A 165 -1.98 -12.58 -0.95
C THR A 165 -1.44 -13.46 -2.07
N GLY A 166 -0.54 -14.39 -1.75
CA GLY A 166 0.14 -15.24 -2.71
C GLY A 166 1.27 -14.53 -3.47
N PRO A 167 2.04 -15.30 -4.27
CA PRO A 167 3.10 -14.77 -5.11
C PRO A 167 2.56 -14.00 -6.32
N GLY A 168 3.42 -13.20 -6.94
CA GLY A 168 3.07 -12.42 -8.14
C GLY A 168 2.21 -11.18 -7.86
N LEU A 169 2.10 -10.77 -6.59
CA LEU A 169 1.51 -9.48 -6.25
C LEU A 169 2.40 -8.36 -6.78
N LEU A 170 1.78 -7.35 -7.38
CA LEU A 170 2.41 -6.10 -7.74
C LEU A 170 1.47 -4.95 -7.39
N GLY A 171 1.95 -3.94 -6.68
CA GLY A 171 1.13 -2.81 -6.25
C GLY A 171 1.87 -1.50 -6.24
N ILE A 172 1.09 -0.43 -6.37
CA ILE A 172 1.54 0.96 -6.28
C ILE A 172 0.56 1.73 -5.41
N GLY A 173 1.10 2.64 -4.60
CA GLY A 173 0.29 3.52 -3.78
C GLY A 173 0.98 4.86 -3.56
N GLY A 174 0.21 5.83 -3.11
CA GLY A 174 0.70 7.17 -2.85
C GLY A 174 -0.16 7.96 -1.88
N LEU A 175 0.46 8.99 -1.34
CA LEU A 175 -0.12 10.06 -0.55
C LEU A 175 0.61 11.36 -0.88
N PRO A 176 0.14 12.54 -0.44
CA PRO A 176 0.85 13.78 -0.72
C PRO A 176 2.25 13.83 -0.08
N SER A 177 3.25 14.25 -0.84
CA SER A 177 4.67 14.27 -0.46
C SER A 177 4.96 15.08 0.81
N ARG A 178 4.09 16.03 1.17
CA ARG A 178 4.17 16.78 2.45
C ARG A 178 4.20 15.90 3.71
N HIS A 179 3.77 14.65 3.63
CA HIS A 179 3.84 13.70 4.74
C HIS A 179 5.21 13.00 4.83
N LEU A 180 6.00 13.00 3.77
CA LEU A 180 7.28 12.30 3.71
C LEU A 180 8.43 13.18 4.22
N PRO A 181 9.41 12.58 4.93
CA PRO A 181 10.57 13.29 5.47
C PRO A 181 11.43 13.95 4.40
#